data_AF-A0A3E0W0P2-F1
#
_entry.id   AF-A0A3E0W0P2-F1
#
_cell.length_a   1.000
_cell.length_b   1.000
_cell.length_c   1.000
_cell.angle_alpha   90.00
_cell.angle_beta   90.00
_cell.angle_gamma   90.00
#
_symmetry.space_group_name_H-M   'P 1'
#
loop_
_entity.id
_entity.type
_entity.pdbx_description
1 polymer ?
#
loop_
_entity_poly.entity_id
_entity_poly.type
_entity_poly.pdbx_seq_one_letter_code
_entity_poly.pdbx_strand_id
1 'polypeptide(L)'
;MVTFSLRFTVAAEEPIGDDFSMTSVIKHSLRATAGAFGSYHPAGWHPKLSLTLLGPASPGSELVWTVARPDGSPWFEHRMPAPVLDDREHVAVDLERWQEGGDLDEAGTVEFTLRLVSVLDGAGELMHDELLHDGRMTVLQLPGEHRYAVDNAREPGHGLVALDTADEPDAPRLGVRMFVTGDVDVWRLEAHCVLDGVRLATGSVETADTVTANDGQTVGQTIAITFDGIRGWNNLAASGWGGDWYLLDQHDGRYQVKLVSGSAVAGEIGFDVTKCRIVAPGQVEPDVGFGVAIVVGEGGGDCYGDAQTAAASASIDDAYACRLEPERCAAGAGAGATQGASARGAIVLDDETEALLGAYVDRADRLLQTWESELAAPPPYDFGQMLAAEAVGRERAGYDELAAAVSGVDDSHQVLLAGEAIGLGDLRARVAALFPAAEARITSSAEAEADGLAPFRALLAGGKLAVFDDHPADSFVYTTTDRHIIETPEELAAAEYWFFEGPLDVPSSARVEGIEITGSVQGWRVLGWHFDTAGAVLDEFETQGLGPAAPKSAFRPPA
;
A
#
# COMPACT_ATOMS: atom_id res chain seq x y z
N MET A 1 35.58 11.29 -18.34
CA MET A 1 34.71 10.50 -19.24
C MET A 1 34.93 9.04 -18.90
N VAL A 2 34.11 8.46 -18.01
CA VAL A 2 33.91 7.00 -17.83
C VAL A 2 32.54 6.81 -17.14
N THR A 3 31.75 5.88 -17.68
CA THR A 3 30.40 5.44 -17.28
C THR A 3 30.50 4.07 -16.59
N PHE A 4 29.56 3.71 -15.70
CA PHE A 4 29.22 2.30 -15.46
C PHE A 4 27.70 2.09 -15.38
N SER A 5 27.25 1.11 -16.17
CA SER A 5 25.92 0.50 -16.22
C SER A 5 26.19 -1.00 -16.03
N LEU A 6 25.50 -1.67 -15.10
CA LEU A 6 25.61 -3.12 -14.95
C LEU A 6 24.53 -3.79 -15.82
N ARG A 7 24.96 -4.41 -16.93
CA ARG A 7 24.22 -5.46 -17.63
C ARG A 7 24.83 -6.80 -17.23
N PHE A 8 23.98 -7.75 -16.85
CA PHE A 8 24.35 -9.15 -16.76
C PHE A 8 24.24 -9.77 -18.16
N THR A 9 25.27 -10.49 -18.58
CA THR A 9 25.21 -11.41 -19.73
C THR A 9 26.01 -12.64 -19.35
N VAL A 10 25.31 -13.71 -19.01
CA VAL A 10 25.90 -15.05 -18.91
C VAL A 10 26.09 -15.53 -20.34
N ALA A 11 27.30 -15.99 -20.68
CA ALA A 11 27.46 -16.83 -21.86
C ALA A 11 26.83 -18.18 -21.51
N ALA A 12 25.64 -18.45 -22.05
CA ALA A 12 25.11 -19.81 -22.05
C ALA A 12 26.03 -20.67 -22.93
N GLU A 13 26.74 -21.61 -22.32
CA GLU A 13 27.04 -22.86 -23.02
C GLU A 13 25.69 -23.52 -23.32
N GLU A 14 25.52 -24.02 -24.56
CA GLU A 14 24.26 -24.61 -25.03
C GLU A 14 23.69 -25.60 -24.00
N PRO A 15 22.41 -25.48 -23.58
CA PRO A 15 21.82 -26.46 -22.68
C PRO A 15 21.67 -27.78 -23.42
N ILE A 16 22.46 -28.77 -22.99
CA ILE A 16 22.16 -30.18 -23.22
C ILE A 16 20.93 -30.47 -22.34
N GLY A 17 19.80 -30.77 -22.99
CA GLY A 17 18.48 -30.84 -22.38
C GLY A 17 18.40 -31.63 -21.07
N ASP A 18 17.92 -30.93 -20.04
CA ASP A 18 16.76 -31.26 -19.20
C ASP A 18 16.51 -30.00 -18.35
N ASP A 19 15.27 -29.49 -18.35
CA ASP A 19 14.87 -28.28 -17.64
C ASP A 19 14.98 -28.49 -16.11
N PHE A 20 16.00 -27.91 -15.49
CA PHE A 20 16.11 -27.81 -14.04
C PHE A 20 15.75 -26.40 -13.59
N SER A 21 14.58 -26.28 -12.96
CA SER A 21 14.18 -25.11 -12.17
C SER A 21 15.20 -24.85 -11.06
N MET A 22 15.68 -23.61 -10.93
CA MET A 22 16.74 -23.19 -9.98
C MET A 22 16.17 -22.30 -8.89
N THR A 23 16.66 -22.45 -7.65
CA THR A 23 16.29 -21.58 -6.53
C THR A 23 16.78 -20.16 -6.80
N SER A 24 16.02 -19.15 -6.38
CA SER A 24 16.48 -17.76 -6.53
C SER A 24 16.10 -16.88 -5.35
N VAL A 25 16.78 -15.74 -5.25
CA VAL A 25 16.45 -14.67 -4.29
C VAL A 25 15.73 -13.57 -5.05
N ILE A 26 14.61 -13.11 -4.51
CA ILE A 26 13.94 -11.90 -4.98
C ILE A 26 14.81 -10.70 -4.56
N LYS A 27 15.58 -10.12 -5.48
CA LYS A 27 16.69 -9.20 -5.13
C LYS A 27 16.20 -7.93 -4.46
N HIS A 28 15.06 -7.38 -4.86
CA HIS A 28 14.50 -6.21 -4.18
C HIS A 28 13.86 -6.54 -2.82
N SER A 29 13.74 -7.79 -2.39
CA SER A 29 13.39 -8.12 -1.00
C SER A 29 14.63 -8.20 -0.10
N LEU A 30 15.82 -8.26 -0.70
CA LEU A 30 17.08 -8.33 0.00
C LEU A 30 17.33 -7.02 0.74
N ARG A 31 17.28 -7.08 2.07
CA ARG A 31 17.43 -5.93 2.96
C ARG A 31 18.46 -6.24 4.01
N ALA A 32 19.57 -5.53 3.96
CA ALA A 32 20.55 -5.52 5.02
C ALA A 32 20.21 -4.39 5.99
N THR A 33 20.00 -4.73 7.25
CA THR A 33 19.76 -3.77 8.33
C THR A 33 20.73 -4.02 9.47
N ALA A 34 20.82 -3.08 10.41
CA ALA A 34 21.42 -3.39 11.69
C ALA A 34 20.43 -4.27 12.49
N GLY A 35 20.87 -5.43 12.94
CA GLY A 35 20.09 -6.29 13.82
C GLY A 35 19.78 -5.55 15.13
N ALA A 36 18.52 -5.59 15.54
CA ALA A 36 18.08 -4.99 16.79
C ALA A 36 18.11 -6.06 17.89
N PHE A 37 19.09 -6.00 18.78
CA PHE A 37 18.96 -6.66 20.08
C PHE A 37 17.96 -5.83 20.92
N GLY A 38 17.18 -6.47 21.79
CA GLY A 38 16.36 -5.79 22.80
C GLY A 38 17.12 -4.93 23.82
N SER A 39 18.39 -4.60 23.55
CA SER A 39 19.23 -3.65 24.27
C SER A 39 20.43 -3.23 23.41
N TYR A 40 20.72 -1.93 23.36
CA TYR A 40 21.91 -1.31 22.75
C TYR A 40 23.21 -2.11 22.98
N HIS A 41 23.92 -2.44 21.88
CA HIS A 41 25.26 -3.04 21.92
C HIS A 41 26.34 -1.99 21.55
N PRO A 42 27.13 -1.50 22.52
CA PRO A 42 28.14 -0.46 22.29
C PRO A 42 29.36 -0.92 21.47
N ALA A 43 29.42 -2.16 20.96
CA ALA A 43 30.67 -2.75 20.47
C ALA A 43 30.81 -2.80 18.93
N GLY A 44 29.77 -2.54 18.14
CA GLY A 44 29.89 -2.51 16.68
C GLY A 44 28.59 -2.70 15.92
N TRP A 45 28.72 -3.01 14.63
CA TRP A 45 27.62 -3.28 13.70
C TRP A 45 27.38 -4.78 13.55
N HIS A 46 26.12 -5.18 13.64
CA HIS A 46 25.66 -6.56 13.51
C HIS A 46 24.61 -6.63 12.40
N PRO A 47 24.85 -7.31 11.27
CA PRO A 47 23.91 -7.34 10.17
C PRO A 47 22.78 -8.33 10.42
N LYS A 48 21.57 -7.88 10.10
CA LYS A 48 20.45 -8.75 9.79
C LYS A 48 20.21 -8.65 8.28
N LEU A 49 19.97 -9.78 7.63
CA LEU A 49 19.61 -9.84 6.21
C LEU A 49 18.23 -10.47 6.07
N SER A 50 17.26 -9.68 5.64
CA SER A 50 15.91 -10.14 5.28
C SER A 50 15.84 -10.35 3.77
N LEU A 51 15.19 -11.41 3.31
CA LEU A 51 14.99 -11.70 1.89
C LEU A 51 13.81 -12.64 1.68
N THR A 52 13.33 -12.75 0.45
CA THR A 52 12.36 -13.77 0.02
C THR A 52 13.08 -14.77 -0.87
N LEU A 53 13.07 -16.04 -0.46
CA LEU A 53 13.50 -17.17 -1.27
C LEU A 53 12.35 -17.63 -2.16
N LEU A 54 12.66 -17.90 -3.42
CA LEU A 54 11.78 -18.56 -4.37
C LEU A 54 12.33 -19.98 -4.62
N GLY A 55 11.47 -20.98 -4.48
CA GLY A 55 11.82 -22.39 -4.72
C GLY A 55 12.21 -22.69 -6.17
N PRO A 56 12.65 -23.93 -6.46
CA PRO A 56 12.60 -25.10 -5.59
C PRO A 56 13.76 -25.12 -4.58
N ALA A 57 13.57 -25.66 -3.39
CA ALA A 57 14.62 -25.88 -2.41
C ALA A 57 14.47 -27.30 -1.80
N SER A 58 15.49 -28.14 -2.00
CA SER A 58 15.41 -29.56 -1.62
C SER A 58 15.62 -29.79 -0.11
N PRO A 59 15.03 -30.87 0.46
CA PRO A 59 15.30 -31.27 1.85
C PRO A 59 16.79 -31.45 2.12
N GLY A 60 17.25 -30.98 3.29
CA GLY A 60 18.65 -31.07 3.70
C GLY A 60 19.58 -30.02 3.07
N SER A 61 19.03 -29.07 2.29
CA SER A 61 19.78 -27.90 1.85
C SER A 61 19.99 -26.91 3.00
N GLU A 62 21.10 -26.19 2.99
CA GLU A 62 21.46 -25.12 3.88
C GLU A 62 21.53 -23.81 3.09
N LEU A 63 20.90 -22.75 3.61
CA LEU A 63 21.17 -21.40 3.14
C LEU A 63 22.42 -20.88 3.85
N VAL A 64 23.43 -20.52 3.06
CA VAL A 64 24.74 -20.08 3.54
C VAL A 64 24.94 -18.61 3.19
N TRP A 65 25.09 -17.79 4.22
CA TRP A 65 25.41 -16.38 4.11
C TRP A 65 26.83 -16.12 4.59
N THR A 66 27.70 -15.73 3.67
CA THR A 66 29.09 -15.40 3.97
C THR A 66 29.28 -13.89 3.84
N VAL A 67 29.96 -13.27 4.80
CA VAL A 67 30.24 -11.83 4.80
C VAL A 67 31.74 -11.62 5.02
N ALA A 68 32.33 -10.70 4.26
CA ALA A 68 33.70 -10.25 4.39
C ALA A 68 33.80 -8.94 5.18
N ARG A 69 34.95 -8.67 5.77
CA ARG A 69 35.32 -7.35 6.30
C ARG A 69 35.62 -6.37 5.16
N PRO A 70 35.69 -5.05 5.42
CA PRO A 70 36.08 -4.07 4.40
C PRO A 70 37.45 -4.30 3.75
N ASP A 71 38.36 -5.02 4.42
CA ASP A 71 39.66 -5.41 3.87
C ASP A 71 39.61 -6.69 2.99
N GLY A 72 38.43 -7.29 2.83
CA GLY A 72 38.19 -8.53 2.07
C GLY A 72 38.48 -9.81 2.85
N SER A 73 38.94 -9.74 4.09
CA SER A 73 39.11 -10.93 4.93
C SER A 73 37.74 -11.48 5.39
N PRO A 74 37.58 -12.80 5.61
CA PRO A 74 36.31 -13.35 6.06
C PRO A 74 35.91 -12.77 7.41
N TRP A 75 34.68 -12.24 7.49
CA TRP A 75 34.10 -11.81 8.76
C TRP A 75 33.31 -12.94 9.40
N PHE A 76 32.37 -13.53 8.65
CA PHE A 76 31.62 -14.68 9.12
C PHE A 76 30.98 -15.51 8.02
N GLU A 77 30.61 -16.73 8.38
CA GLU A 77 29.70 -17.58 7.65
C GLU A 77 28.56 -17.98 8.59
N HIS A 78 27.33 -17.72 8.16
CA HIS A 78 26.11 -18.13 8.82
C HIS A 78 25.43 -19.19 7.96
N ARG A 79 25.09 -20.32 8.58
CA ARG A 79 24.38 -21.43 7.93
C ARG A 79 23.09 -21.67 8.67
N MET A 80 22.01 -21.84 7.92
CA MET A 80 20.75 -22.31 8.47
C MET A 80 20.11 -23.33 7.54
N PRO A 81 19.28 -24.25 8.06
CA PRO A 81 18.48 -25.12 7.21
C PRO A 81 17.63 -24.27 6.25
N ALA A 82 17.72 -24.55 4.95
CA ALA A 82 16.84 -23.93 3.98
C ALA A 82 15.43 -24.53 4.11
N PRO A 83 14.37 -23.71 3.98
CA PRO A 83 13.01 -24.23 3.89
C PRO A 83 12.89 -25.14 2.67
N VAL A 84 12.10 -26.21 2.79
CA VAL A 84 11.75 -27.05 1.63
C VAL A 84 10.69 -26.30 0.85
N LEU A 85 10.97 -26.02 -0.41
CA LEU A 85 10.08 -25.25 -1.29
C LEU A 85 9.92 -26.00 -2.60
N ASP A 86 8.69 -26.06 -3.10
CA ASP A 86 8.43 -26.42 -4.50
C ASP A 86 8.72 -25.22 -5.43
N ASP A 87 8.72 -25.45 -6.75
CA ASP A 87 8.96 -24.41 -7.78
C ASP A 87 8.04 -23.18 -7.70
N ARG A 88 6.97 -23.27 -6.91
CA ARG A 88 5.91 -22.27 -6.80
C ARG A 88 5.81 -21.61 -5.44
N GLU A 89 6.60 -22.08 -4.51
CA GLU A 89 6.57 -21.63 -3.13
C GLU A 89 7.65 -20.58 -2.91
N HIS A 90 7.31 -19.62 -2.08
CA HIS A 90 8.23 -18.60 -1.63
C HIS A 90 8.09 -18.46 -0.13
N VAL A 91 9.14 -17.96 0.51
CA VAL A 91 9.12 -17.71 1.94
C VAL A 91 10.07 -16.58 2.28
N ALA A 92 9.63 -15.72 3.19
CA ALA A 92 10.49 -14.71 3.81
C ALA A 92 11.48 -15.41 4.76
N VAL A 93 12.75 -15.08 4.62
CA VAL A 93 13.84 -15.59 5.41
C VAL A 93 14.60 -14.42 6.02
N ASP A 94 14.78 -14.50 7.34
CA ASP A 94 15.63 -13.60 8.10
C ASP A 94 16.90 -14.33 8.51
N LEU A 95 18.04 -13.85 8.03
CA LEU A 95 19.37 -14.33 8.41
C LEU A 95 19.97 -13.39 9.44
N GLU A 96 20.31 -13.92 10.60
CA GLU A 96 20.87 -13.15 11.69
C GLU A 96 21.88 -13.99 12.48
N ARG A 97 23.09 -13.45 12.68
CA ARG A 97 24.20 -14.18 13.30
C ARG A 97 24.41 -13.81 14.76
N TRP A 98 23.66 -14.44 15.66
CA TRP A 98 23.78 -14.24 17.11
C TRP A 98 25.11 -14.80 17.71
N GLN A 99 26.19 -14.02 17.67
CA GLN A 99 27.45 -14.34 18.39
C GLN A 99 28.04 -13.12 19.10
N GLU A 100 28.22 -13.22 20.42
CA GLU A 100 28.87 -12.17 21.22
C GLU A 100 30.30 -11.89 20.72
N GLY A 101 30.64 -10.60 20.58
CA GLY A 101 31.99 -10.16 20.19
C GLY A 101 32.33 -10.38 18.71
N GLY A 102 31.33 -10.73 17.89
CA GLY A 102 31.47 -10.91 16.45
C GLY A 102 31.18 -9.66 15.63
N ASP A 103 30.96 -8.49 16.23
CA ASP A 103 30.53 -7.27 15.56
C ASP A 103 31.62 -6.67 14.66
N LEU A 104 31.21 -5.97 13.60
CA LEU A 104 32.12 -5.18 12.78
C LEU A 104 32.33 -3.83 13.47
N ASP A 105 33.57 -3.52 13.78
CA ASP A 105 33.98 -2.29 14.48
C ASP A 105 34.49 -1.19 13.54
N GLU A 106 34.41 -1.42 12.23
CA GLU A 106 34.88 -0.49 11.19
C GLU A 106 33.81 -0.22 10.13
N ALA A 107 33.76 1.03 9.65
CA ALA A 107 32.94 1.41 8.51
C ALA A 107 33.64 1.07 7.20
N GLY A 108 32.86 0.82 6.15
CA GLY A 108 33.38 0.48 4.84
C GLY A 108 32.42 -0.37 4.02
N THR A 109 32.82 -0.71 2.81
CA THR A 109 32.06 -1.62 1.96
C THR A 109 32.41 -3.05 2.32
N VAL A 110 31.41 -3.83 2.72
CA VAL A 110 31.54 -5.26 2.98
C VAL A 110 30.90 -6.05 1.83
N GLU A 111 31.59 -7.09 1.38
CA GLU A 111 31.07 -8.02 0.38
C GLU A 111 30.34 -9.17 1.08
N PHE A 112 29.27 -9.68 0.48
CA PHE A 112 28.56 -10.84 1.00
C PHE A 112 28.04 -11.74 -0.12
N THR A 113 27.94 -13.03 0.16
CA THR A 113 27.34 -14.01 -0.76
C THR A 113 26.23 -14.78 -0.07
N LEU A 114 25.19 -15.09 -0.82
CA LEU A 114 24.15 -16.05 -0.44
C LEU A 114 24.24 -17.26 -1.35
N ARG A 115 24.29 -18.45 -0.74
CA ARG A 115 24.40 -19.71 -1.46
C ARG A 115 23.42 -20.74 -0.92
N LEU A 116 22.86 -21.57 -1.78
CA LEU A 116 22.15 -22.77 -1.38
C LEU A 116 23.10 -23.96 -1.49
N VAL A 117 23.35 -24.63 -0.37
CA VAL A 117 24.33 -25.72 -0.28
C VAL A 117 23.63 -26.98 0.20
N SER A 118 23.66 -28.06 -0.58
CA SER A 118 23.09 -29.36 -0.17
C SER A 118 24.17 -30.39 0.13
N VAL A 119 24.05 -31.06 1.28
CA VAL A 119 24.88 -32.19 1.68
C VAL A 119 23.98 -33.42 1.81
N LEU A 120 24.09 -34.36 0.87
CA LEU A 120 23.44 -35.67 1.01
C LEU A 120 24.32 -36.63 1.82
N ASP A 121 23.69 -37.38 2.72
CA ASP A 121 24.30 -38.48 3.45
C ASP A 121 24.85 -39.53 2.47
N GLY A 122 26.18 -39.60 2.32
CA GLY A 122 26.78 -40.74 1.62
C GLY A 122 28.25 -40.67 1.24
N ALA A 123 28.82 -39.52 0.85
CA ALA A 123 30.18 -39.52 0.29
C ALA A 123 31.02 -38.25 0.50
N GLY A 124 30.58 -37.27 1.30
CA GLY A 124 31.39 -36.08 1.62
C GLY A 124 31.70 -35.15 0.45
N GLU A 125 31.13 -35.39 -0.74
CA GLU A 125 31.16 -34.47 -1.88
C GLU A 125 29.88 -33.61 -1.86
N LEU A 126 30.07 -32.30 -1.87
CA LEU A 126 29.00 -31.30 -2.05
C LEU A 126 28.37 -31.53 -3.43
N MET A 127 27.09 -31.92 -3.48
CA MET A 127 26.42 -32.20 -4.75
C MET A 127 25.84 -30.94 -5.41
N HIS A 128 25.52 -29.92 -4.61
CA HIS A 128 24.90 -28.68 -5.06
C HIS A 128 25.40 -27.52 -4.19
N ASP A 129 26.15 -26.59 -4.79
CA ASP A 129 26.59 -25.31 -4.19
C ASP A 129 26.24 -24.20 -5.18
N GLU A 130 25.06 -23.63 -5.00
CA GLU A 130 24.46 -22.68 -5.92
C GLU A 130 24.59 -21.26 -5.38
N LEU A 131 25.17 -20.36 -6.17
CA LEU A 131 25.26 -18.94 -5.83
C LEU A 131 23.94 -18.24 -6.14
N LEU A 132 23.19 -17.90 -5.10
CA LEU A 132 21.92 -17.17 -5.22
C LEU A 132 22.14 -15.66 -5.36
N HIS A 133 23.12 -15.12 -4.64
CA HIS A 133 23.44 -13.70 -4.66
C HIS A 133 24.90 -13.44 -4.32
N ASP A 134 25.50 -12.47 -5.00
CA ASP A 134 26.80 -11.90 -4.68
C ASP A 134 26.63 -10.37 -4.62
N GLY A 135 26.82 -9.81 -3.44
CA GLY A 135 26.35 -8.49 -3.06
C GLY A 135 27.39 -7.69 -2.30
N ARG A 136 27.14 -6.39 -2.21
CA ARG A 136 27.94 -5.45 -1.44
C ARG A 136 27.03 -4.54 -0.66
N MET A 137 27.39 -4.25 0.58
CA MET A 137 26.72 -3.25 1.39
C MET A 137 27.74 -2.31 2.00
N THR A 138 27.37 -1.05 2.19
CA THR A 138 28.26 -0.05 2.77
C THR A 138 27.82 0.22 4.19
N VAL A 139 28.71 -0.04 5.15
CA VAL A 139 28.51 0.26 6.57
C VAL A 139 29.02 1.67 6.81
N LEU A 140 28.12 2.55 7.25
CA LEU A 140 28.42 3.93 7.63
C LEU A 140 28.67 4.02 9.13
N GLN A 141 29.68 4.79 9.52
CA GLN A 141 29.81 5.25 10.89
C GLN A 141 29.01 6.55 11.05
N LEU A 142 28.08 6.57 12.00
CA LEU A 142 27.25 7.72 12.33
C LEU A 142 27.91 8.57 13.44
N PRO A 143 27.52 9.85 13.61
CA PRO A 143 28.05 10.69 14.68
C PRO A 143 27.75 10.12 16.08
N GLY A 144 28.78 9.73 16.81
CA GLY A 144 28.71 9.18 18.17
C GLY A 144 29.63 7.97 18.32
N GLU A 145 29.84 7.51 19.56
CA GLU A 145 30.66 6.32 19.80
C GLU A 145 29.92 5.07 19.35
N HIS A 146 30.54 4.28 18.46
CA HIS A 146 30.07 2.96 18.03
C HIS A 146 28.67 2.92 17.39
N ARG A 147 28.30 3.96 16.65
CA ARG A 147 27.04 4.05 15.92
C ARG A 147 27.25 3.72 14.45
N TYR A 148 26.51 2.74 13.94
CA TYR A 148 26.64 2.27 12.57
C TYR A 148 25.29 2.00 11.92
N ALA A 149 25.23 2.20 10.60
CA ALA A 149 24.07 1.91 9.78
C ALA A 149 24.50 1.39 8.40
N VAL A 150 23.58 0.76 7.68
CA VAL A 150 23.78 0.46 6.26
C VAL A 150 23.45 1.70 5.43
N ASP A 151 24.33 2.06 4.49
CA ASP A 151 24.10 3.11 3.49
C ASP A 151 23.06 2.66 2.47
N ASN A 152 21.79 2.81 2.82
CA ASN A 152 20.68 2.56 1.90
C ASN A 152 20.46 3.73 0.94
N ALA A 153 21.07 4.89 1.16
CA ALA A 153 20.99 6.03 0.25
C ALA A 153 21.72 5.77 -1.08
N ARG A 154 22.60 4.75 -1.11
CA ARG A 154 23.25 4.23 -2.32
C ARG A 154 22.53 3.09 -3.01
N GLU A 155 21.35 2.67 -2.53
CA GLU A 155 20.38 1.95 -3.37
C GLU A 155 19.66 3.00 -4.24
N PRO A 156 20.19 3.38 -5.42
CA PRO A 156 19.72 4.58 -6.11
C PRO A 156 18.39 4.26 -6.79
N GLY A 157 17.31 4.92 -6.37
CA GLY A 157 16.06 4.97 -7.15
C GLY A 157 15.34 3.63 -7.35
N HIS A 158 15.59 2.64 -6.50
CA HIS A 158 14.81 1.40 -6.47
C HIS A 158 13.52 1.65 -5.71
N GLY A 159 12.64 2.39 -6.35
CA GLY A 159 11.27 2.33 -5.95
C GLY A 159 10.50 1.39 -6.87
N LEU A 160 9.70 0.52 -6.28
CA LEU A 160 9.00 -0.54 -6.97
C LEU A 160 7.70 0.00 -7.53
N VAL A 161 7.34 -0.39 -8.76
CA VAL A 161 6.04 -0.11 -9.37
C VAL A 161 5.39 -1.44 -9.70
N ALA A 162 4.20 -1.68 -9.17
CA ALA A 162 3.48 -2.92 -9.38
C ALA A 162 1.99 -2.67 -9.60
N LEU A 163 1.30 -3.70 -10.08
CA LEU A 163 -0.15 -3.76 -10.05
C LEU A 163 -0.52 -4.67 -8.89
N ASP A 164 -1.19 -4.09 -7.90
CA ASP A 164 -1.68 -4.84 -6.76
C ASP A 164 -2.95 -5.60 -7.17
N THR A 165 -2.75 -6.91 -7.32
CA THR A 165 -3.74 -7.90 -7.71
C THR A 165 -4.25 -8.71 -6.52
N ALA A 166 -3.81 -8.41 -5.29
CA ALA A 166 -4.13 -9.23 -4.12
C ALA A 166 -5.63 -9.16 -3.78
N ASP A 167 -6.18 -7.94 -3.81
CA ASP A 167 -7.58 -7.70 -3.51
C ASP A 167 -8.47 -7.79 -4.77
N GLU A 168 -7.99 -7.26 -5.91
CA GLU A 168 -8.80 -7.05 -7.12
C GLU A 168 -8.03 -7.42 -8.41
N PRO A 169 -7.83 -8.72 -8.71
CA PRO A 169 -7.05 -9.16 -9.87
C PRO A 169 -7.67 -8.75 -11.22
N ASP A 170 -8.98 -8.53 -11.28
CA ASP A 170 -9.70 -8.09 -12.47
C ASP A 170 -9.65 -6.57 -12.71
N ALA A 171 -9.18 -5.81 -11.73
CA ALA A 171 -8.95 -4.37 -11.84
C ALA A 171 -7.83 -3.88 -10.91
N PRO A 172 -6.59 -4.33 -11.09
CA PRO A 172 -5.55 -4.14 -10.08
C PRO A 172 -5.09 -2.69 -10.01
N ARG A 173 -4.89 -2.19 -8.78
CA ARG A 173 -4.46 -0.81 -8.51
C ARG A 173 -2.98 -0.62 -8.75
N LEU A 174 -2.60 0.58 -9.19
CA LEU A 174 -1.19 0.96 -9.24
C LEU A 174 -0.64 1.11 -7.82
N GLY A 175 0.30 0.25 -7.48
CA GLY A 175 1.06 0.31 -6.23
C GLY A 175 2.50 0.77 -6.51
N VAL A 176 3.04 1.58 -5.61
CA VAL A 176 4.44 2.02 -5.64
C VAL A 176 5.08 1.92 -4.27
N ARG A 177 6.33 1.46 -4.17
CA ARG A 177 7.15 1.55 -2.95
C ARG A 177 8.34 2.46 -3.20
N MET A 178 8.63 3.41 -2.32
CA MET A 178 9.79 4.31 -2.43
C MET A 178 10.63 4.25 -1.16
N PHE A 179 11.96 4.14 -1.29
CA PHE A 179 12.83 4.37 -0.15
C PHE A 179 13.08 5.86 0.06
N VAL A 180 12.91 6.33 1.28
CA VAL A 180 13.16 7.71 1.69
C VAL A 180 14.18 7.72 2.83
N THR A 181 15.19 8.58 2.71
CA THR A 181 16.24 8.71 3.73
C THR A 181 15.77 9.49 4.94
N GLY A 182 16.14 9.03 6.13
CA GLY A 182 15.82 9.68 7.41
C GLY A 182 14.48 9.25 8.00
N ASP A 183 14.13 9.90 9.10
CA ASP A 183 12.84 9.75 9.75
C ASP A 183 11.86 10.76 9.12
N VAL A 184 10.81 10.26 8.48
CA VAL A 184 9.86 11.06 7.74
C VAL A 184 8.47 10.90 8.33
N ASP A 185 7.84 12.04 8.62
CA ASP A 185 6.45 12.12 9.02
C ASP A 185 5.54 11.73 7.85
N VAL A 186 5.08 10.48 7.80
CA VAL A 186 4.23 9.95 6.71
C VAL A 186 2.99 10.82 6.45
N TRP A 187 2.38 11.34 7.50
CA TRP A 187 1.20 12.21 7.41
C TRP A 187 1.49 13.57 6.75
N ARG A 188 2.76 13.94 6.57
CA ARG A 188 3.21 15.11 5.79
C ARG A 188 3.56 14.78 4.35
N LEU A 189 3.52 13.50 3.98
CA LEU A 189 3.83 13.05 2.64
C LEU A 189 2.58 13.06 1.78
N GLU A 190 2.75 13.51 0.55
CA GLU A 190 1.75 13.41 -0.49
C GLU A 190 2.34 12.67 -1.70
N ALA A 191 1.63 11.69 -2.22
CA ALA A 191 2.00 11.02 -3.45
C ALA A 191 1.17 11.54 -4.63
N HIS A 192 1.84 11.88 -5.72
CA HIS A 192 1.22 12.38 -6.95
C HIS A 192 1.65 11.52 -8.13
N CYS A 193 0.70 10.96 -8.87
CA CYS A 193 0.96 10.34 -10.17
C CYS A 193 0.77 11.36 -11.28
N VAL A 194 1.73 11.43 -12.20
CA VAL A 194 1.85 12.44 -13.24
C VAL A 194 2.07 11.76 -14.58
N LEU A 195 1.35 12.18 -15.61
CA LEU A 195 1.57 11.79 -17.01
C LEU A 195 1.98 13.02 -17.79
N ASP A 196 3.15 12.97 -18.45
CA ASP A 196 3.68 14.06 -19.29
C ASP A 196 3.64 15.44 -18.61
N GLY A 197 3.88 15.47 -17.29
CA GLY A 197 3.89 16.70 -16.48
C GLY A 197 2.53 17.16 -15.96
N VAL A 198 1.44 16.46 -16.28
CA VAL A 198 0.09 16.74 -15.76
C VAL A 198 -0.26 15.75 -14.64
N ARG A 199 -0.70 16.26 -13.49
CA ARG A 199 -1.13 15.41 -12.37
C ARG A 199 -2.41 14.66 -12.73
N LEU A 200 -2.37 13.34 -12.62
CA LEU A 200 -3.51 12.44 -12.83
C LEU A 200 -4.27 12.20 -11.53
N ALA A 201 -3.58 11.75 -10.48
CA ALA A 201 -4.20 11.39 -9.21
C ALA A 201 -3.25 11.59 -8.03
N THR A 202 -3.82 11.61 -6.84
CA THR A 202 -3.11 11.52 -5.56
C THR A 202 -3.23 10.09 -5.01
N GLY A 203 -2.17 9.59 -4.37
CA GLY A 203 -2.15 8.27 -3.77
C GLY A 203 -2.26 8.32 -2.24
N SER A 204 -2.75 7.24 -1.65
CA SER A 204 -2.60 6.99 -0.21
C SER A 204 -1.14 6.64 0.08
N VAL A 205 -0.64 7.03 1.26
CA VAL A 205 0.77 6.91 1.64
C VAL A 205 0.86 6.27 3.02
N GLU A 206 1.68 5.24 3.15
CA GLU A 206 1.93 4.55 4.42
C GLU A 206 3.41 4.15 4.55
N THR A 207 3.89 3.95 5.78
CA THR A 207 5.20 3.33 6.00
C THR A 207 5.06 1.83 5.90
N ALA A 208 5.75 1.22 4.93
CA ALA A 208 5.87 -0.22 4.82
C ALA A 208 6.93 -0.75 5.79
N ASP A 209 8.13 -0.15 5.75
CA ASP A 209 9.27 -0.60 6.55
C ASP A 209 10.05 0.58 7.12
N THR A 210 10.69 0.37 8.27
CA THR A 210 11.64 1.32 8.86
C THR A 210 13.00 0.67 9.00
N VAL A 211 14.03 1.34 8.50
CA VAL A 211 15.42 0.92 8.66
C VAL A 211 16.08 1.75 9.75
N THR A 212 16.70 1.05 10.71
CA THR A 212 17.37 1.65 11.85
C THR A 212 18.88 1.40 11.83
N ALA A 213 19.61 2.29 12.49
CA ALA A 213 20.97 2.06 12.93
C ALA A 213 21.00 1.05 14.10
N ASN A 214 22.21 0.58 14.44
CA ASN A 214 22.42 -0.39 15.53
C ASN A 214 21.97 0.11 16.92
N ASP A 215 21.76 1.41 17.10
CA ASP A 215 21.25 2.02 18.32
C ASP A 215 19.74 2.28 18.29
N GLY A 216 19.05 1.87 17.23
CA GLY A 216 17.61 2.05 17.03
C GLY A 216 17.22 3.39 16.38
N GLN A 217 18.17 4.29 16.06
CA GLN A 217 17.81 5.52 15.34
C GLN A 217 17.33 5.17 13.93
N THR A 218 16.16 5.67 13.51
CA THR A 218 15.69 5.61 12.12
C THR A 218 16.68 6.32 11.18
N VAL A 219 17.11 5.60 10.14
CA VAL A 219 18.00 6.10 9.09
C VAL A 219 17.32 6.15 7.71
N GLY A 220 16.19 5.49 7.56
CA GLY A 220 15.35 5.57 6.36
C GLY A 220 14.08 4.74 6.50
N GLN A 221 13.15 4.94 5.58
CA GLN A 221 11.86 4.29 5.56
C GLN A 221 11.50 3.88 4.13
N THR A 222 10.86 2.72 3.98
CA THR A 222 10.16 2.36 2.76
C THR A 222 8.73 2.85 2.87
N ILE A 223 8.32 3.69 1.94
CA ILE A 223 6.99 4.27 1.86
C ILE A 223 6.21 3.52 0.79
N ALA A 224 5.10 2.89 1.17
CA ALA A 224 4.15 2.32 0.23
C ALA A 224 3.12 3.38 -0.18
N ILE A 225 2.77 3.37 -1.45
CA ILE A 225 1.89 4.31 -2.12
C ILE A 225 0.89 3.51 -2.94
N THR A 226 -0.39 3.82 -2.80
CA THR A 226 -1.45 3.15 -3.55
C THR A 226 -2.35 4.17 -4.23
N PHE A 227 -2.69 3.93 -5.51
CA PHE A 227 -3.55 4.80 -6.29
C PHE A 227 -4.87 4.10 -6.64
N ASP A 228 -5.89 4.27 -5.80
CA ASP A 228 -7.20 3.61 -5.99
C ASP A 228 -7.89 4.00 -7.31
N GLY A 229 -7.62 5.22 -7.81
CA GLY A 229 -8.16 5.72 -9.07
C GLY A 229 -7.35 5.39 -10.33
N ILE A 230 -6.19 4.74 -10.20
CA ILE A 230 -5.34 4.35 -11.34
C ILE A 230 -5.21 2.83 -11.36
N ARG A 231 -5.79 2.19 -12.37
CA ARG A 231 -5.79 0.72 -12.50
C ARG A 231 -5.01 0.25 -13.71
N GLY A 232 -4.50 -0.99 -13.64
CA GLY A 232 -3.85 -1.63 -14.77
C GLY A 232 -4.81 -1.88 -15.93
N TRP A 233 -5.96 -2.48 -15.64
CA TRP A 233 -7.07 -2.76 -16.56
C TRP A 233 -8.39 -2.77 -15.79
N ASN A 234 -9.50 -2.99 -16.49
CA ASN A 234 -10.81 -3.17 -15.89
C ASN A 234 -11.62 -4.23 -16.65
N ASN A 235 -11.48 -5.50 -16.24
CA ASN A 235 -12.29 -6.60 -16.77
C ASN A 235 -13.74 -6.52 -16.26
N LEU A 236 -14.00 -5.66 -15.27
CA LEU A 236 -15.29 -5.49 -14.61
C LEU A 236 -16.12 -4.37 -15.25
N ALA A 237 -15.66 -3.78 -16.35
CA ALA A 237 -16.33 -2.67 -17.02
C ALA A 237 -17.74 -3.03 -17.50
N ALA A 238 -17.96 -4.28 -17.94
CA ALA A 238 -19.29 -4.77 -18.34
C ALA A 238 -20.27 -4.81 -17.16
N SER A 239 -19.76 -4.94 -15.94
CA SER A 239 -20.56 -4.86 -14.72
C SER A 239 -20.86 -3.42 -14.30
N GLY A 240 -20.40 -2.38 -15.03
CA GLY A 240 -20.59 -0.97 -14.70
C GLY A 240 -19.68 -0.41 -13.60
N TRP A 241 -18.68 -1.18 -13.14
CA TRP A 241 -17.76 -0.78 -12.08
C TRP A 241 -16.53 -0.05 -12.61
N GLY A 242 -16.03 0.93 -11.86
CA GLY A 242 -14.78 1.62 -12.19
C GLY A 242 -14.82 2.45 -13.48
N GLY A 243 -15.99 2.97 -13.84
CA GLY A 243 -16.18 3.75 -15.08
C GLY A 243 -15.47 5.11 -15.10
N ASP A 244 -15.04 5.60 -13.94
CA ASP A 244 -14.29 6.85 -13.74
C ASP A 244 -12.79 6.62 -13.49
N TRP A 245 -12.35 5.37 -13.45
CA TRP A 245 -10.94 5.05 -13.22
C TRP A 245 -10.06 5.39 -14.41
N TYR A 246 -8.83 5.74 -14.10
CA TYR A 246 -7.79 5.91 -15.10
C TYR A 246 -7.12 4.57 -15.38
N LEU A 247 -7.27 4.06 -16.60
CA LEU A 247 -6.78 2.74 -16.98
C LEU A 247 -5.47 2.83 -17.74
N LEU A 248 -4.39 2.31 -17.15
CA LEU A 248 -3.04 2.36 -17.73
C LEU A 248 -2.99 1.65 -19.08
N ASP A 249 -3.71 0.54 -19.24
CA ASP A 249 -3.76 -0.21 -20.49
C ASP A 249 -4.44 0.51 -21.66
N GLN A 250 -5.18 1.58 -21.40
CA GLN A 250 -5.81 2.42 -22.42
C GLN A 250 -4.99 3.67 -22.74
N HIS A 251 -3.96 3.95 -21.93
CA HIS A 251 -3.20 5.18 -21.99
C HIS A 251 -1.70 4.92 -21.94
N ASP A 252 -1.11 4.66 -23.12
CA ASP A 252 0.34 4.66 -23.27
C ASP A 252 0.91 6.06 -22.97
N GLY A 253 2.12 6.11 -22.40
CA GLY A 253 2.78 7.37 -22.07
C GLY A 253 3.86 7.23 -21.02
N ARG A 254 4.50 8.36 -20.68
CA ARG A 254 5.53 8.41 -19.64
C ARG A 254 4.95 8.89 -18.33
N TYR A 255 4.91 7.98 -17.37
CA TYR A 255 4.38 8.20 -16.04
C TYR A 255 5.48 8.49 -15.05
N GLN A 256 5.07 9.17 -13.99
CA GLN A 256 5.96 9.54 -12.90
C GLN A 256 5.17 9.60 -11.60
N VAL A 257 5.65 8.91 -10.58
CA VAL A 257 5.16 9.07 -9.21
C VAL A 257 6.14 9.95 -8.45
N LYS A 258 5.61 11.01 -7.84
CA LYS A 258 6.36 11.93 -6.98
C LYS A 258 5.83 11.81 -5.56
N LEU A 259 6.75 11.55 -4.63
CA LEU A 259 6.50 11.63 -3.20
C LEU A 259 7.02 12.99 -2.73
N VAL A 260 6.13 13.81 -2.19
CA VAL A 260 6.40 15.21 -1.84
C VAL A 260 6.23 15.38 -0.33
N SER A 261 7.16 16.08 0.31
CA SER A 261 7.04 16.55 1.69
C SER A 261 7.04 18.08 1.69
N GLY A 262 5.87 18.68 1.87
CA GLY A 262 5.68 20.12 1.72
C GLY A 262 6.01 20.59 0.29
N SER A 263 7.15 21.27 0.13
CA SER A 263 7.62 21.77 -1.20
C SER A 263 8.80 20.99 -1.78
N ALA A 264 9.34 20.01 -1.04
CA ALA A 264 10.47 19.20 -1.47
C ALA A 264 9.99 17.86 -2.03
N VAL A 265 10.56 17.44 -3.15
CA VAL A 265 10.39 16.07 -3.65
C VAL A 265 11.25 15.17 -2.78
N ALA A 266 10.60 14.34 -1.97
CA ALA A 266 11.24 13.35 -1.11
C ALA A 266 11.65 12.09 -1.90
N GLY A 267 10.91 11.77 -2.97
CA GLY A 267 11.20 10.63 -3.84
C GLY A 267 10.50 10.75 -5.19
N GLU A 268 11.07 10.12 -6.21
CA GLU A 268 10.54 10.14 -7.57
C GLU A 268 10.86 8.81 -8.27
N ILE A 269 9.86 8.24 -8.95
CA ILE A 269 10.01 7.07 -9.82
C ILE A 269 9.34 7.37 -11.15
N GLY A 270 10.01 7.02 -12.24
CA GLY A 270 9.48 7.11 -13.58
C GLY A 270 9.24 5.73 -14.17
N PHE A 271 8.14 5.56 -14.90
CA PHE A 271 7.87 4.34 -15.66
C PHE A 271 7.13 4.69 -16.95
N ASP A 272 7.30 3.87 -17.97
CA ASP A 272 6.56 4.01 -19.22
C ASP A 272 5.43 2.99 -19.26
N VAL A 273 4.30 3.36 -19.86
CA VAL A 273 3.29 2.40 -20.29
C VAL A 273 3.31 2.35 -21.80
N THR A 274 3.53 1.16 -22.36
CA THR A 274 3.61 0.96 -23.81
C THR A 274 2.96 -0.37 -24.17
N LYS A 275 2.00 -0.34 -25.11
CA LYS A 275 1.23 -1.53 -25.52
C LYS A 275 0.61 -2.25 -24.32
N CYS A 276 -0.04 -1.46 -23.47
CA CYS A 276 -0.69 -1.92 -22.23
C CYS A 276 0.25 -2.44 -21.13
N ARG A 277 1.58 -2.33 -21.30
CA ARG A 277 2.58 -2.87 -20.36
C ARG A 277 3.34 -1.76 -19.64
N ILE A 278 3.52 -1.91 -18.34
CA ILE A 278 4.44 -1.07 -17.56
C ILE A 278 5.88 -1.50 -17.87
N VAL A 279 6.73 -0.52 -18.16
CA VAL A 279 8.14 -0.68 -18.49
C VAL A 279 8.94 0.26 -17.60
N ALA A 280 9.69 -0.30 -16.66
CA ALA A 280 10.54 0.44 -15.73
C ALA A 280 11.86 -0.32 -15.45
N PRO A 281 12.79 -0.32 -16.43
CA PRO A 281 14.01 -1.11 -16.35
C PRO A 281 14.88 -0.72 -15.15
N GLY A 282 15.25 -1.71 -14.32
CA GLY A 282 16.09 -1.51 -13.13
C GLY A 282 15.35 -0.90 -11.92
N GLN A 283 14.05 -0.65 -12.03
CA GLN A 283 13.21 -0.08 -10.98
C GLN A 283 12.06 -1.02 -10.58
N VAL A 284 11.90 -2.18 -11.23
CA VAL A 284 10.80 -3.11 -10.95
C VAL A 284 11.30 -4.56 -10.98
N GLU A 285 10.82 -5.35 -10.01
CA GLU A 285 10.98 -6.81 -9.88
C GLU A 285 9.68 -7.36 -9.23
N PRO A 286 9.30 -8.63 -9.46
CA PRO A 286 8.05 -9.22 -8.93
C PRO A 286 8.04 -9.31 -7.40
N ASP A 287 7.20 -8.50 -6.76
CA ASP A 287 7.03 -8.45 -5.30
C ASP A 287 5.76 -9.19 -4.88
N VAL A 288 5.93 -10.44 -4.45
CA VAL A 288 4.82 -11.32 -4.08
C VAL A 288 3.94 -10.76 -2.96
N GLY A 289 4.49 -9.89 -2.11
CA GLY A 289 3.76 -9.27 -0.99
C GLY A 289 3.06 -7.95 -1.35
N PHE A 290 3.19 -7.47 -2.58
CA PHE A 290 2.65 -6.19 -3.03
C PHE A 290 1.85 -6.29 -4.35
N GLY A 291 1.99 -7.39 -5.09
CA GLY A 291 1.24 -7.69 -6.31
C GLY A 291 2.13 -8.14 -7.48
N VAL A 292 1.52 -8.41 -8.64
CA VAL A 292 2.27 -8.79 -9.84
C VAL A 292 2.99 -7.55 -10.39
N ALA A 293 4.32 -7.55 -10.29
CA ALA A 293 5.13 -6.49 -10.90
C ALA A 293 5.37 -6.79 -12.38
N ILE A 294 5.02 -5.85 -13.26
CA ILE A 294 5.27 -5.99 -14.69
C ILE A 294 6.64 -5.38 -15.01
N VAL A 295 7.60 -6.23 -15.40
CA VAL A 295 8.91 -5.82 -15.93
C VAL A 295 9.04 -6.36 -17.35
N VAL A 296 9.32 -5.49 -18.33
CA VAL A 296 9.80 -5.92 -19.65
C VAL A 296 11.12 -5.21 -19.94
N GLY A 297 12.18 -5.99 -20.17
CA GLY A 297 13.49 -5.49 -20.56
C GLY A 297 13.53 -4.98 -22.00
N GLU A 298 14.40 -4.01 -22.27
CA GLU A 298 14.66 -3.50 -23.63
C GLU A 298 15.41 -4.54 -24.48
N GLY A 299 14.68 -5.30 -25.29
CA GLY A 299 15.27 -6.19 -26.28
C GLY A 299 14.23 -6.74 -27.24
N GLY A 300 14.11 -6.13 -28.43
CA GLY A 300 13.21 -6.59 -29.47
C GLY A 300 13.57 -7.98 -30.03
N GLY A 301 12.56 -8.83 -30.12
CA GLY A 301 12.59 -10.16 -30.75
C GLY A 301 11.36 -10.95 -30.31
N ASP A 302 10.70 -11.68 -31.21
CA ASP A 302 9.48 -12.46 -30.97
C ASP A 302 9.36 -13.05 -29.55
N CYS A 303 8.37 -12.61 -28.78
CA CYS A 303 8.15 -13.02 -27.39
C CYS A 303 7.28 -14.29 -27.25
N TYR A 304 7.58 -15.31 -28.06
CA TYR A 304 7.35 -16.71 -27.70
C TYR A 304 8.71 -17.33 -27.40
N GLY A 305 9.04 -17.48 -26.12
CA GLY A 305 10.34 -17.99 -25.68
C GLY A 305 10.40 -18.20 -24.18
N ASP A 306 9.93 -19.38 -23.79
CA ASP A 306 10.05 -20.13 -22.53
C ASP A 306 9.42 -19.63 -21.21
N ALA A 307 8.64 -20.55 -20.64
CA ALA A 307 7.70 -20.36 -19.54
C ALA A 307 8.22 -20.96 -18.21
N GLN A 308 9.48 -20.68 -17.83
CA GLN A 308 10.10 -21.25 -16.63
C GLN A 308 10.61 -20.24 -15.61
N THR A 309 9.79 -19.25 -15.28
CA THR A 309 9.84 -18.67 -13.92
C THR A 309 8.47 -18.13 -13.55
N ALA A 310 7.53 -19.06 -13.34
CA ALA A 310 6.19 -18.78 -12.87
C ALA A 310 5.93 -19.63 -11.63
N ALA A 311 6.22 -19.07 -10.45
CA ALA A 311 5.19 -18.93 -9.43
C ALA A 311 5.75 -18.39 -8.11
N ALA A 312 5.26 -17.22 -7.76
CA ALA A 312 4.82 -16.89 -6.43
C ALA A 312 3.79 -15.78 -6.64
N SER A 313 2.55 -16.22 -6.86
CA SER A 313 1.34 -15.54 -7.38
C SER A 313 1.42 -14.98 -8.81
N ALA A 314 0.68 -15.63 -9.72
CA ALA A 314 0.37 -15.27 -11.12
C ALA A 314 1.52 -14.65 -11.94
N SER A 315 2.05 -15.41 -12.91
CA SER A 315 2.99 -14.82 -13.87
C SER A 315 2.35 -13.61 -14.57
N ILE A 316 3.17 -12.69 -15.08
CA ILE A 316 2.71 -11.59 -15.96
C ILE A 316 1.80 -12.17 -17.07
N ASP A 317 2.15 -13.34 -17.60
CA ASP A 317 1.37 -14.03 -18.62
C ASP A 317 0.02 -14.54 -18.11
N ASP A 318 -0.10 -14.94 -16.83
CA ASP A 318 -1.39 -15.31 -16.21
C ASP A 318 -2.28 -14.08 -16.00
N ALA A 319 -1.70 -12.95 -15.56
CA ALA A 319 -2.42 -11.69 -15.41
C ALA A 319 -2.91 -11.14 -16.77
N TYR A 320 -2.08 -11.22 -17.82
CA TYR A 320 -2.50 -10.90 -19.20
C TYR A 320 -3.46 -11.95 -19.79
N ALA A 321 -3.36 -13.22 -19.40
CA ALA A 321 -4.30 -14.25 -19.79
C ALA A 321 -5.70 -13.97 -19.20
N CYS A 322 -5.81 -13.49 -17.95
CA CYS A 322 -7.11 -13.11 -17.39
C CYS A 322 -7.75 -11.90 -18.11
N ARG A 323 -6.96 -10.99 -18.69
CA ARG A 323 -7.44 -9.93 -19.59
C ARG A 323 -7.98 -10.47 -20.93
N LEU A 324 -7.33 -11.48 -21.50
CA LEU A 324 -7.66 -12.00 -22.84
C LEU A 324 -8.67 -13.17 -22.82
N GLU A 325 -8.73 -13.91 -21.70
CA GLU A 325 -9.59 -15.07 -21.46
C GLU A 325 -10.09 -15.03 -19.99
N PRO A 326 -11.12 -14.22 -19.69
CA PRO A 326 -11.65 -14.04 -18.32
C PRO A 326 -12.04 -15.37 -17.63
N GLU A 327 -12.46 -16.37 -18.41
CA GLU A 327 -12.86 -17.71 -17.94
C GLU A 327 -11.71 -18.52 -17.30
N ARG A 328 -10.44 -18.19 -17.57
CA ARG A 328 -9.29 -18.90 -16.97
C ARG A 328 -9.04 -18.55 -15.50
N CYS A 329 -9.37 -17.33 -15.09
CA CYS A 329 -9.19 -16.86 -13.70
C CYS A 329 -10.11 -17.62 -12.72
N ALA A 330 -11.31 -18.02 -13.16
CA ALA A 330 -12.25 -18.81 -12.37
C ALA A 330 -11.77 -20.25 -12.06
N ALA A 331 -10.79 -20.77 -12.79
CA ALA A 331 -10.34 -22.17 -12.66
C ALA A 331 -9.20 -22.38 -11.64
N GLY A 332 -8.62 -21.31 -11.09
CA GLY A 332 -7.44 -21.38 -10.21
C GLY A 332 -7.74 -21.72 -8.75
N ALA A 333 -8.96 -21.49 -8.27
CA ALA A 333 -9.37 -21.77 -6.89
C ALA A 333 -10.37 -22.94 -6.86
N GLY A 334 -9.84 -24.16 -7.05
CA GLY A 334 -10.58 -25.40 -6.76
C GLY A 334 -11.47 -25.92 -7.89
N ALA A 335 -10.89 -26.64 -8.85
CA ALA A 335 -11.66 -27.43 -9.81
C ALA A 335 -11.14 -28.87 -9.91
N GLY A 336 -11.42 -29.65 -8.87
CA GLY A 336 -11.73 -31.07 -9.05
C GLY A 336 -13.07 -31.18 -9.78
N ALA A 337 -13.06 -31.02 -11.10
CA ALA A 337 -14.26 -31.08 -11.93
C ALA A 337 -14.80 -32.52 -11.99
N THR A 338 -15.66 -32.87 -11.05
CA THR A 338 -16.67 -33.90 -11.29
C THR A 338 -17.69 -33.33 -12.28
N GLN A 339 -17.51 -33.68 -13.55
CA GLN A 339 -18.62 -33.73 -14.50
C GLN A 339 -19.71 -34.64 -13.92
N GLY A 340 -20.85 -34.07 -13.51
CA GLY A 340 -21.92 -34.87 -12.96
C GLY A 340 -23.13 -34.10 -12.45
N ALA A 341 -24.09 -33.92 -13.37
CA ALA A 341 -25.53 -33.78 -13.14
C ALA A 341 -26.08 -32.45 -12.59
N SER A 342 -26.93 -31.81 -13.40
CA SER A 342 -28.36 -31.82 -13.07
C SER A 342 -29.23 -31.54 -14.31
N ALA A 343 -30.04 -32.53 -14.65
CA ALA A 343 -31.21 -32.36 -15.48
C ALA A 343 -32.40 -32.01 -14.57
N ARG A 344 -33.11 -30.92 -14.86
CA ARG A 344 -34.59 -30.81 -14.86
C ARG A 344 -35.04 -29.37 -15.12
N GLY A 345 -35.52 -29.12 -16.34
CA GLY A 345 -36.36 -27.96 -16.65
C GLY A 345 -35.65 -26.63 -16.93
N ALA A 346 -34.35 -26.64 -17.27
CA ALA A 346 -33.64 -25.44 -17.65
C ALA A 346 -34.27 -24.83 -18.92
N ILE A 347 -34.90 -23.68 -18.75
CA ILE A 347 -35.15 -22.75 -19.85
C ILE A 347 -33.76 -22.46 -20.42
N VAL A 348 -33.53 -22.84 -21.67
CA VAL A 348 -32.30 -22.46 -22.38
C VAL A 348 -32.40 -20.95 -22.59
N LEU A 349 -31.58 -20.20 -21.85
CA LEU A 349 -31.40 -18.78 -22.06
C LEU A 349 -30.63 -18.58 -23.37
N ASP A 350 -30.85 -17.46 -24.05
CA ASP A 350 -29.96 -17.06 -25.13
C ASP A 350 -28.64 -16.52 -24.55
N ASP A 351 -27.58 -16.57 -25.37
CA ASP A 351 -26.21 -16.20 -24.97
C ASP A 351 -26.14 -14.77 -24.39
N GLU A 352 -27.00 -13.85 -24.86
CA GLU A 352 -27.08 -12.47 -24.37
C GLU A 352 -27.67 -12.41 -22.96
N THR A 353 -28.76 -13.13 -22.72
CA THR A 353 -29.40 -13.23 -21.40
C THR A 353 -28.52 -13.98 -20.40
N GLU A 354 -27.79 -15.00 -20.84
CA GLU A 354 -26.84 -15.75 -20.00
C GLU A 354 -25.66 -14.86 -19.57
N ALA A 355 -25.10 -14.07 -20.48
CA ALA A 355 -24.04 -13.11 -20.17
C ALA A 355 -24.51 -12.00 -19.20
N LEU A 356 -25.72 -11.47 -19.42
CA LEU A 356 -26.33 -10.49 -18.51
C LEU A 356 -26.64 -11.08 -17.13
N LEU A 357 -27.06 -12.35 -17.09
CA LEU A 357 -27.29 -13.08 -15.84
C LEU A 357 -25.98 -13.31 -15.07
N GLY A 358 -24.90 -13.67 -15.77
CA GLY A 358 -23.56 -13.74 -15.16
C GLY A 358 -23.15 -12.41 -14.53
N ALA A 359 -23.20 -11.31 -15.30
CA ALA A 359 -22.85 -9.99 -14.80
C ALA A 359 -23.72 -9.53 -13.60
N TYR A 360 -25.00 -9.90 -13.60
CA TYR A 360 -25.91 -9.65 -12.48
C TYR A 360 -25.51 -10.45 -11.23
N VAL A 361 -25.21 -11.75 -11.37
CA VAL A 361 -24.80 -12.61 -10.25
C VAL A 361 -23.46 -12.18 -9.68
N ASP A 362 -22.48 -11.85 -10.53
CA ASP A 362 -21.16 -11.40 -10.09
C ASP A 362 -21.22 -10.05 -9.34
N ARG A 363 -22.12 -9.15 -9.75
CA ARG A 363 -22.34 -7.89 -9.02
C ARG A 363 -23.07 -8.14 -7.69
N ALA A 364 -24.02 -9.07 -7.67
CA ALA A 364 -24.72 -9.45 -6.44
C ALA A 364 -23.77 -10.12 -5.43
N ASP A 365 -22.89 -11.01 -5.87
CA ASP A 365 -21.91 -11.69 -5.01
C ASP A 365 -20.93 -10.69 -4.39
N ARG A 366 -20.37 -9.78 -5.18
CA ARG A 366 -19.47 -8.73 -4.67
C ARG A 366 -20.13 -7.82 -3.64
N LEU A 367 -21.36 -7.35 -3.90
CA LEU A 367 -22.10 -6.53 -2.93
C LEU A 367 -22.33 -7.27 -1.61
N LEU A 368 -22.64 -8.58 -1.68
CA LEU A 368 -22.80 -9.43 -0.50
C LEU A 368 -21.47 -9.65 0.23
N GLN A 369 -20.38 -9.87 -0.49
CA GLN A 369 -19.04 -10.03 0.09
C GLN A 369 -18.57 -8.75 0.79
N THR A 370 -18.63 -7.59 0.13
CA THR A 370 -18.34 -6.28 0.76
C THR A 370 -19.17 -6.08 2.03
N TRP A 371 -20.46 -6.48 1.99
CA TRP A 371 -21.31 -6.38 3.16
C TRP A 371 -20.91 -7.34 4.30
N GLU A 372 -20.51 -8.55 3.99
CA GLU A 372 -20.13 -9.57 4.96
C GLU A 372 -18.73 -9.35 5.55
N SER A 373 -17.77 -8.86 4.76
CA SER A 373 -16.37 -8.67 5.17
C SER A 373 -16.15 -7.35 5.89
N GLU A 374 -16.71 -6.25 5.40
CA GLU A 374 -16.41 -4.90 5.90
C GLU A 374 -17.49 -4.35 6.83
N LEU A 375 -18.71 -4.89 6.74
CA LEU A 375 -19.92 -4.25 7.31
C LEU A 375 -20.69 -5.13 8.30
N ALA A 376 -20.13 -6.28 8.70
CA ALA A 376 -20.76 -7.21 9.65
C ALA A 376 -20.75 -6.75 11.13
N ALA A 377 -20.01 -5.69 11.49
CA ALA A 377 -19.90 -5.25 12.88
C ALA A 377 -21.15 -4.48 13.39
N PRO A 378 -21.55 -4.64 14.67
CA PRO A 378 -22.59 -3.82 15.28
C PRO A 378 -22.10 -2.39 15.57
N PRO A 379 -23.01 -1.39 15.68
CA PRO A 379 -22.65 0.00 15.94
C PRO A 379 -21.98 0.19 17.33
N PRO A 380 -21.18 1.26 17.53
CA PRO A 380 -20.94 2.38 16.60
C PRO A 380 -20.04 1.99 15.43
N TYR A 381 -20.32 2.57 14.26
CA TYR A 381 -19.57 2.29 13.03
C TYR A 381 -18.37 3.22 12.91
N ASP A 382 -17.23 2.69 12.46
CA ASP A 382 -16.07 3.51 12.16
C ASP A 382 -16.18 4.21 10.78
N PHE A 383 -15.24 5.11 10.48
CA PHE A 383 -15.22 5.86 9.23
C PHE A 383 -15.08 4.95 7.99
N GLY A 384 -14.32 3.85 8.10
CA GLY A 384 -14.18 2.88 7.01
C GLY A 384 -15.50 2.17 6.70
N GLN A 385 -16.24 1.80 7.73
CA GLN A 385 -17.57 1.20 7.61
C GLN A 385 -18.61 2.18 7.04
N MET A 386 -18.47 3.47 7.31
CA MET A 386 -19.31 4.49 6.69
C MET A 386 -19.00 4.64 5.20
N LEU A 387 -17.72 4.68 4.81
CA LEU A 387 -17.32 4.72 3.41
C LEU A 387 -17.75 3.48 2.63
N ALA A 388 -17.64 2.29 3.23
CA ALA A 388 -18.11 1.05 2.63
C ALA A 388 -19.64 1.03 2.45
N ALA A 389 -20.41 1.54 3.41
CA ALA A 389 -21.86 1.68 3.28
C ALA A 389 -22.25 2.68 2.19
N GLU A 390 -21.53 3.80 2.06
CA GLU A 390 -21.71 4.75 0.96
C GLU A 390 -21.36 4.14 -0.40
N ALA A 391 -20.29 3.34 -0.47
CA ALA A 391 -19.90 2.63 -1.68
C ALA A 391 -21.02 1.69 -2.14
N VAL A 392 -21.57 0.86 -1.24
CA VAL A 392 -22.75 0.02 -1.52
C VAL A 392 -23.94 0.86 -2.00
N GLY A 393 -24.18 2.03 -1.42
CA GLY A 393 -25.24 2.94 -1.84
C GLY A 393 -25.06 3.46 -3.28
N ARG A 394 -23.83 3.82 -3.68
CA ARG A 394 -23.51 4.31 -5.03
C ARG A 394 -23.72 3.24 -6.10
N GLU A 395 -23.57 1.97 -5.74
CA GLU A 395 -23.73 0.82 -6.63
C GLU A 395 -25.19 0.54 -7.03
N ARG A 396 -26.17 1.09 -6.31
CA ARG A 396 -27.60 0.79 -6.47
C ARG A 396 -28.11 0.99 -7.89
N ALA A 397 -27.75 2.10 -8.54
CA ALA A 397 -28.22 2.40 -9.89
C ALA A 397 -27.75 1.36 -10.91
N GLY A 398 -26.47 0.98 -10.85
CA GLY A 398 -25.89 -0.01 -11.75
C GLY A 398 -26.41 -1.44 -11.47
N TYR A 399 -26.69 -1.77 -10.21
CA TYR A 399 -27.37 -3.02 -9.87
C TYR A 399 -28.81 -3.06 -10.39
N ASP A 400 -29.58 -1.98 -10.23
CA ASP A 400 -30.98 -1.89 -10.69
C ASP A 400 -31.08 -2.04 -12.22
N GLU A 401 -30.11 -1.51 -12.98
CA GLU A 401 -30.01 -1.69 -14.44
C GLU A 401 -29.81 -3.16 -14.83
N LEU A 402 -28.87 -3.86 -14.18
CA LEU A 402 -28.64 -5.29 -14.42
C LEU A 402 -29.84 -6.14 -13.99
N ALA A 403 -30.44 -5.82 -12.84
CA ALA A 403 -31.63 -6.50 -12.33
C ALA A 403 -32.81 -6.36 -13.31
N ALA A 404 -32.98 -5.20 -13.93
CA ALA A 404 -33.99 -4.97 -14.97
C ALA A 404 -33.67 -5.77 -16.25
N ALA A 405 -32.40 -5.84 -16.65
CA ALA A 405 -31.97 -6.61 -17.82
C ALA A 405 -32.25 -8.11 -17.68
N VAL A 406 -32.16 -8.65 -16.47
CA VAL A 406 -32.42 -10.09 -16.19
C VAL A 406 -33.82 -10.37 -15.64
N SER A 407 -34.73 -9.38 -15.64
CA SER A 407 -36.05 -9.51 -15.01
C SER A 407 -36.93 -10.61 -15.62
N GLY A 408 -36.64 -11.03 -16.86
CA GLY A 408 -37.32 -12.12 -17.55
C GLY A 408 -36.92 -13.53 -17.08
N VAL A 409 -35.84 -13.66 -16.30
CA VAL A 409 -35.38 -14.93 -15.75
C VAL A 409 -36.19 -15.28 -14.49
N ASP A 410 -36.69 -16.52 -14.45
CA ASP A 410 -37.52 -17.05 -13.38
C ASP A 410 -36.75 -17.14 -12.05
N ASP A 411 -37.40 -16.78 -10.94
CA ASP A 411 -36.79 -16.76 -9.60
C ASP A 411 -36.30 -18.15 -9.14
N SER A 412 -36.83 -19.24 -9.69
CA SER A 412 -36.38 -20.60 -9.38
C SER A 412 -35.10 -21.01 -10.13
N HIS A 413 -34.63 -20.19 -11.08
CA HIS A 413 -33.38 -20.42 -11.79
C HIS A 413 -32.23 -20.50 -10.80
N GLN A 414 -31.38 -21.53 -10.95
CA GLN A 414 -30.27 -21.78 -10.04
C GLN A 414 -29.03 -21.03 -10.53
N VAL A 415 -28.43 -20.26 -9.65
CA VAL A 415 -27.16 -19.54 -9.89
C VAL A 415 -26.15 -19.95 -8.82
N LEU A 416 -24.87 -19.73 -9.10
CA LEU A 416 -23.80 -20.00 -8.13
C LEU A 416 -23.45 -18.70 -7.39
N LEU A 417 -23.52 -18.72 -6.07
CA LEU A 417 -23.08 -17.65 -5.18
C LEU A 417 -22.01 -18.23 -4.27
N ALA A 418 -20.78 -17.69 -4.30
CA ALA A 418 -19.63 -18.24 -3.57
C ALA A 418 -19.44 -19.78 -3.75
N GLY A 419 -19.76 -20.29 -4.95
CA GLY A 419 -19.67 -21.72 -5.28
C GLY A 419 -20.87 -22.58 -4.83
N GLU A 420 -21.86 -22.02 -4.12
CA GLU A 420 -23.08 -22.72 -3.70
C GLU A 420 -24.27 -22.38 -4.60
N ALA A 421 -25.11 -23.38 -4.90
CA ALA A 421 -26.32 -23.17 -5.70
C ALA A 421 -27.42 -22.46 -4.88
N ILE A 422 -27.88 -21.32 -5.36
CA ILE A 422 -28.97 -20.53 -4.78
C ILE A 422 -30.02 -20.20 -5.86
N GLY A 423 -31.29 -20.06 -5.45
CA GLY A 423 -32.33 -19.55 -6.35
C GLY A 423 -32.14 -18.07 -6.65
N LEU A 424 -32.35 -17.66 -7.90
CA LEU A 424 -32.23 -16.26 -8.33
C LEU A 424 -33.14 -15.32 -7.52
N GLY A 425 -34.33 -15.79 -7.12
CA GLY A 425 -35.23 -15.03 -6.24
C GLY A 425 -34.65 -14.78 -4.84
N ASP A 426 -33.92 -15.75 -4.28
CA ASP A 426 -33.27 -15.60 -2.98
C ASP A 426 -32.08 -14.63 -3.08
N LEU A 427 -31.30 -14.70 -4.18
CA LEU A 427 -30.22 -13.74 -4.46
C LEU A 427 -30.76 -12.31 -4.57
N ARG A 428 -31.84 -12.11 -5.35
CA ARG A 428 -32.56 -10.83 -5.48
C ARG A 428 -32.99 -10.29 -4.12
N ALA A 429 -33.58 -11.14 -3.28
CA ALA A 429 -34.05 -10.77 -1.95
C ALA A 429 -32.90 -10.36 -1.01
N ARG A 430 -31.77 -11.09 -1.05
CA ARG A 430 -30.58 -10.77 -0.26
C ARG A 430 -30.00 -9.41 -0.63
N VAL A 431 -29.75 -9.14 -1.91
CA VAL A 431 -29.20 -7.86 -2.34
C VAL A 431 -30.18 -6.70 -2.13
N ALA A 432 -31.48 -6.93 -2.36
CA ALA A 432 -32.51 -5.93 -2.07
C ALA A 432 -32.54 -5.52 -0.58
N ALA A 433 -32.12 -6.39 0.33
CA ALA A 433 -31.99 -6.08 1.75
C ALA A 433 -30.71 -5.27 2.09
N LEU A 434 -29.68 -5.31 1.24
CA LEU A 434 -28.41 -4.59 1.47
C LEU A 434 -28.57 -3.08 1.40
N PHE A 435 -29.20 -2.57 0.34
CA PHE A 435 -29.35 -1.12 0.13
C PHE A 435 -30.07 -0.39 1.29
N PRO A 436 -31.24 -0.85 1.79
CA PRO A 436 -31.87 -0.20 2.93
C PRO A 436 -31.06 -0.37 4.22
N ALA A 437 -30.26 -1.44 4.36
CA ALA A 437 -29.37 -1.60 5.50
C ALA A 437 -28.17 -0.62 5.44
N ALA A 438 -27.59 -0.40 4.26
CA ALA A 438 -26.55 0.60 4.04
C ALA A 438 -27.05 2.02 4.32
N GLU A 439 -28.25 2.35 3.82
CA GLU A 439 -28.90 3.64 4.06
C GLU A 439 -29.22 3.86 5.54
N ALA A 440 -29.72 2.84 6.23
CA ALA A 440 -29.96 2.88 7.68
C ALA A 440 -28.67 3.10 8.47
N ARG A 441 -27.56 2.48 8.05
CA ARG A 441 -26.25 2.67 8.67
C ARG A 441 -25.75 4.10 8.50
N ILE A 442 -25.79 4.64 7.28
CA ILE A 442 -25.43 6.04 6.99
C ILE A 442 -26.25 7.01 7.85
N THR A 443 -27.58 6.80 7.87
CA THR A 443 -28.51 7.63 8.64
C THR A 443 -28.24 7.52 10.14
N SER A 444 -28.01 6.32 10.67
CA SER A 444 -27.76 6.10 12.10
C SER A 444 -26.45 6.73 12.58
N SER A 445 -25.44 6.86 11.72
CA SER A 445 -24.21 7.57 12.06
C SER A 445 -24.44 9.07 12.12
N ALA A 446 -25.20 9.63 11.17
CA ALA A 446 -25.61 11.03 11.22
C ALA A 446 -26.49 11.34 12.45
N GLU A 447 -27.35 10.40 12.85
CA GLU A 447 -28.13 10.47 14.09
C GLU A 447 -27.23 10.38 15.33
N ALA A 448 -26.24 9.48 15.35
CA ALA A 448 -25.29 9.35 16.47
C ALA A 448 -24.40 10.60 16.64
N GLU A 449 -23.96 11.20 15.53
CA GLU A 449 -23.24 12.49 15.52
C GLU A 449 -24.16 13.61 16.04
N ALA A 450 -25.40 13.67 15.56
CA ALA A 450 -26.40 14.62 16.04
C ALA A 450 -26.70 14.43 17.55
N ASP A 451 -26.79 13.19 18.03
CA ASP A 451 -27.01 12.84 19.43
C ASP A 451 -25.79 13.20 20.31
N GLY A 452 -24.57 13.03 19.80
CA GLY A 452 -23.34 13.46 20.48
C GLY A 452 -23.25 14.98 20.64
N LEU A 453 -23.72 15.74 19.64
CA LEU A 453 -23.76 17.20 19.66
C LEU A 453 -25.01 17.77 20.36
N ALA A 454 -26.06 16.97 20.55
CA ALA A 454 -27.33 17.43 21.13
C ALA A 454 -27.20 18.04 22.55
N PRO A 455 -26.40 17.48 23.48
CA PRO A 455 -26.14 18.10 24.78
C PRO A 455 -25.55 19.51 24.67
N PHE A 456 -24.65 19.74 23.70
CA PHE A 456 -24.07 21.06 23.45
C PHE A 456 -25.13 22.02 22.91
N ARG A 457 -25.85 21.63 21.85
CA ARG A 457 -26.92 22.46 21.26
C ARG A 457 -28.04 22.79 22.25
N ALA A 458 -28.30 21.94 23.23
CA ALA A 458 -29.31 22.18 24.26
C ALA A 458 -28.93 23.28 25.27
N LEU A 459 -27.63 23.50 25.51
CA LEU A 459 -27.13 24.49 26.47
C LEU A 459 -26.68 25.80 25.83
N LEU A 460 -26.38 25.79 24.53
CA LEU A 460 -25.95 26.97 23.79
C LEU A 460 -27.15 27.72 23.19
N ALA A 461 -27.06 29.04 23.12
CA ALA A 461 -28.08 29.90 22.53
C ALA A 461 -27.45 31.11 21.84
N GLY A 462 -28.20 31.73 20.92
CA GLY A 462 -27.80 32.98 20.28
C GLY A 462 -26.48 32.86 19.50
N GLY A 463 -25.54 33.76 19.79
CA GLY A 463 -24.26 33.82 19.10
C GLY A 463 -23.37 32.60 19.37
N LYS A 464 -23.42 32.06 20.59
CA LYS A 464 -22.71 30.82 20.96
C LYS A 464 -23.15 29.62 20.13
N LEU A 465 -24.46 29.46 19.92
CA LEU A 465 -24.98 28.35 19.12
C LEU A 465 -24.56 28.51 17.64
N ALA A 466 -24.63 29.72 17.10
CA ALA A 466 -24.20 29.99 15.72
C ALA A 466 -22.71 29.67 15.51
N VAL A 467 -21.84 30.11 16.42
CA VAL A 467 -20.39 29.80 16.36
C VAL A 467 -20.14 28.29 16.47
N PHE A 468 -20.90 27.59 17.32
CA PHE A 468 -20.78 26.15 17.50
C PHE A 468 -21.25 25.35 16.28
N ASP A 469 -22.35 25.74 15.63
CA ASP A 469 -22.81 25.06 14.43
C ASP A 469 -21.84 25.24 13.25
N ASP A 470 -21.13 26.38 13.18
CA ASP A 470 -20.05 26.60 12.21
C ASP A 470 -18.75 25.86 12.57
N HIS A 471 -18.54 25.51 13.84
CA HIS A 471 -17.32 24.89 14.37
C HIS A 471 -17.62 23.80 15.43
N PRO A 472 -18.23 22.67 15.06
CA PRO A 472 -18.71 21.69 16.04
C PRO A 472 -17.59 21.02 16.85
N ALA A 473 -17.89 20.61 18.09
CA ALA A 473 -16.88 20.09 19.04
C ALA A 473 -16.30 18.71 18.68
N ASP A 474 -16.88 18.00 17.71
CA ASP A 474 -16.29 16.79 17.12
C ASP A 474 -15.15 17.09 16.15
N SER A 475 -15.12 18.32 15.61
CA SER A 475 -14.18 18.78 14.59
C SER A 475 -13.20 19.83 15.14
N PHE A 476 -13.53 20.48 16.26
CA PHE A 476 -12.75 21.57 16.86
C PHE A 476 -12.54 21.37 18.36
N VAL A 477 -11.30 21.58 18.81
CA VAL A 477 -10.94 21.57 20.23
C VAL A 477 -11.10 22.96 20.81
N TYR A 478 -12.11 23.14 21.65
CA TYR A 478 -12.38 24.39 22.35
C TYR A 478 -11.45 24.59 23.55
N THR A 479 -10.96 25.81 23.72
CA THR A 479 -10.07 26.19 24.82
C THR A 479 -10.45 27.55 25.41
N THR A 480 -10.10 27.74 26.68
CA THR A 480 -10.22 29.01 27.42
C THR A 480 -8.97 29.89 27.26
N THR A 481 -8.96 31.09 27.86
CA THR A 481 -7.85 32.06 27.78
C THR A 481 -6.50 31.55 28.31
N ASP A 482 -6.50 30.52 29.16
CA ASP A 482 -5.31 29.85 29.69
C ASP A 482 -4.92 28.56 28.95
N ARG A 483 -5.62 28.28 27.84
CA ARG A 483 -5.46 27.08 26.99
C ARG A 483 -5.88 25.79 27.71
N HIS A 484 -6.81 25.89 28.67
CA HIS A 484 -7.46 24.71 29.22
C HIS A 484 -8.51 24.22 28.21
N ILE A 485 -8.49 22.91 27.93
CA ILE A 485 -9.43 22.28 27.00
C ILE A 485 -10.79 22.23 27.68
N ILE A 486 -11.82 22.68 26.96
CA ILE A 486 -13.21 22.60 27.38
C ILE A 486 -13.73 21.22 26.96
N GLU A 487 -14.05 20.36 27.93
CA GLU A 487 -14.42 18.96 27.67
C GLU A 487 -15.93 18.71 27.76
N THR A 488 -16.68 19.63 28.38
CA THR A 488 -18.11 19.44 28.66
C THR A 488 -19.02 20.53 28.06
N PRO A 489 -20.28 20.19 27.71
CA PRO A 489 -21.29 21.15 27.28
C PRO A 489 -21.50 22.31 28.27
N GLU A 490 -21.48 22.03 29.57
CA GLU A 490 -21.68 23.01 30.63
C GLU A 490 -20.52 24.00 30.72
N GLU A 491 -19.28 23.53 30.61
CA GLU A 491 -18.10 24.39 30.57
C GLU A 491 -18.10 25.28 29.33
N LEU A 492 -18.47 24.72 28.17
CA LEU A 492 -18.57 25.48 26.92
C LEU A 492 -19.65 26.58 27.03
N ALA A 493 -20.81 26.25 27.57
CA ALA A 493 -21.89 27.21 27.81
C ALA A 493 -21.50 28.29 28.85
N ALA A 494 -20.73 27.94 29.88
CA ALA A 494 -20.30 28.86 30.93
C ALA A 494 -19.10 29.75 30.53
N ALA A 495 -18.25 29.30 29.61
CA ALA A 495 -17.03 30.01 29.24
C ALA A 495 -17.33 31.36 28.57
N GLU A 496 -16.77 32.45 29.10
CA GLU A 496 -16.92 33.79 28.53
C GLU A 496 -16.15 33.95 27.21
N TYR A 497 -15.06 33.18 27.05
CA TYR A 497 -14.22 33.20 25.86
C TYR A 497 -14.03 31.79 25.32
N TRP A 498 -14.16 31.65 24.01
CA TRP A 498 -13.80 30.44 23.28
C TRP A 498 -12.62 30.72 22.39
N PHE A 499 -11.69 29.77 22.31
CA PHE A 499 -10.60 29.78 21.35
C PHE A 499 -10.42 28.39 20.77
N PHE A 500 -10.09 28.30 19.49
CA PHE A 500 -9.57 27.07 18.91
C PHE A 500 -8.43 27.38 17.95
N GLU A 501 -7.50 26.43 17.87
CA GLU A 501 -6.29 26.51 17.06
C GLU A 501 -6.47 25.68 15.79
N GLY A 502 -6.26 26.30 14.64
CA GLY A 502 -6.27 25.65 13.34
C GLY A 502 -4.96 25.85 12.59
N PRO A 503 -4.64 24.96 11.63
CA PRO A 503 -3.49 25.15 10.75
C PRO A 503 -3.71 26.34 9.81
N LEU A 504 -2.64 27.08 9.50
CA LEU A 504 -2.66 28.17 8.52
C LEU A 504 -1.49 28.01 7.54
N ASP A 505 -1.79 27.84 6.26
CA ASP A 505 -0.78 27.90 5.21
C ASP A 505 -0.50 29.36 4.85
N VAL A 506 0.64 29.89 5.31
CA VAL A 506 1.04 31.27 5.03
C VAL A 506 1.83 31.32 3.73
N PRO A 507 1.35 32.01 2.67
CA PRO A 507 2.12 32.20 1.45
C PRO A 507 3.40 32.98 1.76
N SER A 508 4.54 32.41 1.39
CA SER A 508 5.86 33.00 1.57
C SER A 508 6.58 33.06 0.25
N SER A 509 7.37 34.11 0.04
CA SER A 509 8.26 34.22 -1.11
C SER A 509 9.66 34.59 -0.67
N ALA A 510 10.65 33.94 -1.26
CA ALA A 510 12.06 34.23 -1.05
C ALA A 510 12.76 34.37 -2.39
N ARG A 511 13.68 35.34 -2.50
CA ARG A 511 14.57 35.44 -3.66
C ARG A 511 15.91 34.79 -3.36
N VAL A 512 16.21 33.73 -4.09
CA VAL A 512 17.51 33.05 -4.05
C VAL A 512 18.11 33.15 -5.44
N GLU A 513 19.31 33.73 -5.54
CA GLU A 513 20.02 33.94 -6.82
C GLU A 513 19.22 34.71 -7.90
N GLY A 514 18.28 35.57 -7.47
CA GLY A 514 17.46 36.37 -8.38
C GLY A 514 16.19 35.67 -8.90
N ILE A 515 15.98 34.40 -8.54
CA ILE A 515 14.75 33.66 -8.79
C ILE A 515 13.83 33.79 -7.58
N GLU A 516 12.57 34.12 -7.83
CA GLU A 516 11.54 34.24 -6.80
C GLU A 516 10.87 32.88 -6.58
N ILE A 517 11.08 32.31 -5.40
CA ILE A 517 10.53 31.04 -4.97
C ILE A 517 9.33 31.35 -4.08
N THR A 518 8.16 30.85 -4.45
CA THR A 518 6.91 30.94 -3.66
C THR A 518 6.59 29.58 -3.06
N GLY A 519 6.31 29.52 -1.76
CA GLY A 519 5.86 28.30 -1.05
C GLY A 519 4.96 28.65 0.14
N SER A 520 4.29 27.68 0.75
CA SER A 520 3.59 27.88 2.03
C SER A 520 4.52 27.55 3.20
N VAL A 521 4.50 28.38 4.23
CA VAL A 521 5.13 28.07 5.52
C VAL A 521 4.03 27.69 6.48
N GLN A 522 4.21 26.58 7.19
CA GLN A 522 3.28 26.16 8.24
C GLN A 522 3.21 27.24 9.32
N GLY A 523 2.02 27.83 9.42
CA GLY A 523 1.62 28.73 10.47
C GLY A 523 0.47 28.13 11.27
N TRP A 524 0.12 28.85 12.32
CA TRP A 524 -1.05 28.58 13.14
C TRP A 524 -1.99 29.78 13.05
N ARG A 525 -3.29 29.51 13.18
CA ARG A 525 -4.36 30.50 13.32
C ARG A 525 -5.15 30.14 14.56
N VAL A 526 -5.32 31.09 15.46
CA VAL A 526 -6.22 30.98 16.60
C VAL A 526 -7.39 31.91 16.34
N LEU A 527 -8.57 31.32 16.27
CA LEU A 527 -9.82 32.05 16.27
C LEU A 527 -10.37 32.09 17.69
N GLY A 528 -10.89 33.23 18.10
CA GLY A 528 -11.50 33.40 19.40
C GLY A 528 -12.76 34.24 19.36
N TRP A 529 -13.65 34.00 20.30
CA TRP A 529 -14.89 34.75 20.47
C TRP A 529 -15.07 35.13 21.93
N HIS A 530 -15.52 36.36 22.15
CA HIS A 530 -15.97 36.84 23.46
C HIS A 530 -17.48 36.89 23.48
N PHE A 531 -18.10 36.38 24.54
CA PHE A 531 -19.55 36.35 24.69
C PHE A 531 -19.99 37.13 25.92
N ASP A 532 -21.17 37.75 25.84
CA ASP A 532 -21.84 38.30 27.02
C ASP A 532 -22.53 37.20 27.85
N THR A 533 -23.13 37.61 28.97
CA THR A 533 -23.87 36.69 29.86
C THR A 533 -25.14 36.11 29.25
N ALA A 534 -25.61 36.64 28.11
CA ALA A 534 -26.73 36.12 27.34
C ALA A 534 -26.29 35.22 26.17
N GLY A 535 -24.98 35.04 25.96
CA GLY A 535 -24.42 34.25 24.87
C GLY A 535 -24.36 34.97 23.52
N ALA A 536 -24.52 36.29 23.49
CA ALA A 536 -24.30 37.08 22.28
C ALA A 536 -22.79 37.30 22.07
N VAL A 537 -22.33 37.25 20.81
CA VAL A 537 -20.95 37.57 20.45
C VAL A 537 -20.73 39.07 20.68
N LEU A 538 -19.79 39.40 21.56
CA LEU A 538 -19.32 40.76 21.82
C LEU A 538 -18.16 41.14 20.90
N ASP A 539 -17.21 40.21 20.73
CA ASP A 539 -16.03 40.39 19.89
C ASP A 539 -15.58 39.06 19.27
N GLU A 540 -14.89 39.17 18.13
CA GLU A 540 -14.21 38.09 17.44
C GLU A 540 -12.73 38.45 17.28
N PHE A 541 -11.87 37.48 17.51
CA PHE A 541 -10.43 37.63 17.50
C PHE A 541 -9.82 36.64 16.52
N GLU A 542 -8.85 37.11 15.76
CA GLU A 542 -8.00 36.26 14.96
C GLU A 542 -6.56 36.63 15.25
N THR A 543 -5.78 35.63 15.67
CA THR A 543 -4.33 35.76 15.76
C THR A 543 -3.69 34.66 14.95
N GLN A 544 -2.60 35.01 14.29
CA GLN A 544 -1.87 34.07 13.45
C GLN A 544 -0.38 34.29 13.63
N GLY A 545 0.38 33.26 13.35
CA GLY A 545 1.83 33.33 13.39
C GLY A 545 2.48 32.14 12.72
N LEU A 546 3.79 32.21 12.65
CA LEU A 546 4.60 31.13 12.09
C LEU A 546 4.92 30.10 13.16
N GLY A 547 5.08 28.86 12.74
CA GLY A 547 5.47 27.74 13.60
C GLY A 547 4.39 26.67 13.72
N PRO A 548 4.72 25.56 14.39
CA PRO A 548 3.87 24.37 14.43
C PRO A 548 2.68 24.49 15.39
N ALA A 549 2.71 25.46 16.31
CA ALA A 549 1.62 25.68 17.27
C ALA A 549 1.59 27.12 17.80
N ALA A 550 0.41 27.56 18.19
CA ALA A 550 0.16 28.88 18.73
C ALA A 550 0.72 29.05 20.16
N PRO A 551 1.44 30.15 20.45
CA PRO A 551 1.90 30.45 21.79
C PRO A 551 0.72 30.83 22.70
N LYS A 552 0.85 30.64 24.02
CA LYS A 552 -0.20 31.00 24.99
C LYS A 552 -0.67 32.45 24.91
N SER A 553 0.18 33.37 24.44
CA SER A 553 -0.20 34.76 24.23
C SER A 553 -1.23 34.97 23.11
N ALA A 554 -1.37 34.01 22.19
CA ALA A 554 -2.34 34.05 21.10
C ALA A 554 -3.79 33.82 21.57
N PHE A 555 -3.96 33.12 22.69
CA PHE A 555 -5.26 32.79 23.31
C PHE A 555 -5.72 33.88 24.29
N ARG A 556 -5.26 35.11 24.12
CA ARG A 556 -5.62 36.24 24.99
C ARG A 556 -6.38 37.28 24.19
N PRO A 557 -7.42 37.90 24.78
CA PRO A 557 -8.05 39.05 24.15
C PRO A 557 -7.00 40.13 23.88
N PRO A 558 -7.05 40.81 22.71
CA PRO A 558 -6.23 41.98 22.46
C PRO A 558 -6.55 43.05 23.53
N ALA A 559 -5.50 43.67 24.06
CA ALA A 559 -5.57 44.64 25.16
C ALA A 559 -6.19 45.98 24.75
#